data_AF-A0A4V3HS69-F1
#
_entry.id   AF-A0A4V3HS69-F1
#
_cell.length_a   1.000
_cell.length_b   1.000
_cell.length_c   1.000
_cell.angle_alpha   90.00
_cell.angle_beta   90.00
_cell.angle_gamma   90.00
#
_symmetry.space_group_name_H-M   'P 1'
#
loop_
_entity.id
_entity.type
_entity.pdbx_description
1 polymer ?
#
loop_
_entity_poly.entity_id
_entity_poly.type
_entity_poly.pdbx_seq_one_letter_code
_entity_poly.pdbx_strand_id
1 'polypeptide(L)'
;MGVQKKTRKFAEVKRVIGKNDARRKENLKKAEEAVEKAKKQRRGGPDGETLLPLLETMMDSLLATCHPTITDCVMAELEKLGPKYRIAMRVAKDPRWHRITCTHKGIYADDCLTNMVTRQQIYIVATNDRGLMSRIRKVPGVPLLKCARGKYIIERLPGAPE
;
A
#
# COMPACT_ATOMS: atom_id res chain seq x y z
N MET A 1 -35.11 67.83 -7.25
CA MET A 1 -34.14 66.85 -7.82
C MET A 1 -34.87 65.52 -8.03
N GLY A 2 -35.14 65.13 -9.27
CA GLY A 2 -35.87 63.89 -9.58
C GLY A 2 -34.95 62.67 -9.44
N VAL A 3 -35.30 61.72 -8.57
CA VAL A 3 -34.53 60.49 -8.35
C VAL A 3 -34.59 59.60 -9.60
N GLN A 4 -33.43 59.17 -10.09
CA GLN A 4 -33.30 58.33 -11.28
C GLN A 4 -33.91 56.94 -11.03
N LYS A 5 -34.85 56.51 -11.88
CA LYS A 5 -35.57 55.24 -11.73
C LYS A 5 -34.65 54.05 -12.05
N LYS A 6 -34.64 53.02 -11.20
CA LYS A 6 -33.95 51.76 -11.48
C LYS A 6 -34.55 51.08 -12.72
N THR A 7 -33.71 50.83 -13.72
CA THR A 7 -34.08 50.11 -14.94
C THR A 7 -34.28 48.62 -14.65
N ARG A 8 -35.40 48.05 -15.11
CA ARG A 8 -35.70 46.62 -14.97
C ARG A 8 -34.81 45.80 -15.92
N LYS A 9 -34.44 44.60 -15.50
CA LYS A 9 -33.67 43.67 -16.35
C LYS A 9 -34.61 43.01 -17.36
N PHE A 10 -34.17 42.89 -18.61
CA PHE A 10 -34.91 42.15 -19.63
C PHE A 10 -34.76 40.63 -19.39
N ALA A 11 -35.81 39.86 -19.72
CA ALA A 11 -35.88 38.40 -19.59
C ALA A 11 -35.71 37.83 -18.16
N GLU A 12 -36.25 38.52 -17.16
CA GLU A 12 -36.25 38.02 -15.78
C GLU A 12 -37.23 36.84 -15.63
N VAL A 13 -36.68 35.63 -15.41
CA VAL A 13 -37.44 34.39 -15.21
C VAL A 13 -37.60 34.07 -13.73
N LYS A 14 -38.72 33.40 -13.39
CA LYS A 14 -38.94 32.89 -12.03
C LYS A 14 -37.84 31.89 -11.68
N ARG A 15 -37.34 31.96 -10.45
CA ARG A 15 -36.37 30.98 -9.94
C ARG A 15 -37.08 29.64 -9.76
N VAL A 16 -36.76 28.66 -10.59
CA VAL A 16 -37.28 27.29 -10.51
C VAL A 16 -36.16 26.37 -10.02
N ILE A 17 -36.52 25.34 -9.26
CA ILE A 17 -35.56 24.33 -8.78
C ILE A 17 -34.99 23.58 -9.99
N GLY A 18 -33.69 23.73 -10.22
CA GLY A 18 -32.97 23.09 -11.32
C GLY A 18 -32.76 21.59 -11.10
N LYS A 19 -32.37 20.88 -12.17
CA LYS A 19 -32.03 19.44 -12.12
C LYS A 19 -30.75 19.15 -11.31
N ASN A 20 -29.84 20.11 -11.23
CA ASN A 20 -28.56 19.99 -10.52
C ASN A 20 -28.60 20.53 -9.07
N ASP A 21 -29.78 20.80 -8.50
CA ASP A 21 -29.89 21.26 -7.10
C ASP A 21 -29.43 20.14 -6.16
N ALA A 22 -28.52 20.48 -5.24
CA ALA A 22 -27.92 19.54 -4.30
C ALA A 22 -28.94 18.93 -3.32
N ARG A 23 -30.10 19.57 -3.12
CA ARG A 23 -31.18 19.08 -2.25
C ARG A 23 -32.04 18.01 -2.91
N ARG A 24 -31.89 17.75 -4.22
CA ARG A 24 -32.61 16.66 -4.88
C ARG A 24 -32.12 15.30 -4.38
N LYS A 25 -33.08 14.46 -3.98
CA LYS A 25 -32.86 13.10 -3.46
C LYS A 25 -32.07 12.21 -4.43
N GLU A 26 -32.26 12.39 -5.73
CA GLU A 26 -31.53 11.66 -6.77
C GLU A 26 -30.04 12.03 -6.83
N ASN A 27 -29.70 13.30 -6.61
CA ASN A 27 -28.31 13.78 -6.62
C ASN A 27 -27.58 13.36 -5.34
N LEU A 28 -28.27 13.36 -4.20
CA LEU A 28 -27.76 12.83 -2.93
C LEU A 28 -27.43 11.34 -3.04
N LYS A 29 -28.34 10.54 -3.59
CA LYS A 29 -28.11 9.10 -3.84
C LYS A 29 -26.91 8.85 -4.77
N LYS A 30 -26.78 9.62 -5.85
CA LYS A 30 -25.63 9.51 -6.77
C LYS A 30 -24.31 9.86 -6.07
N ALA A 31 -24.31 10.84 -5.17
CA ALA A 31 -23.13 11.20 -4.38
C ALA A 31 -22.77 10.09 -3.38
N GLU A 32 -23.76 9.52 -2.69
CA GLU A 32 -23.57 8.40 -1.76
C GLU A 32 -23.05 7.14 -2.48
N GLU A 33 -23.60 6.80 -3.63
CA GLU A 33 -23.14 5.68 -4.46
C GLU A 33 -21.71 5.89 -4.98
N ALA A 34 -21.33 7.12 -5.36
CA ALA A 34 -19.97 7.43 -5.77
C ALA A 34 -18.97 7.23 -4.62
N VAL A 35 -19.34 7.65 -3.41
CA VAL A 35 -18.53 7.45 -2.20
C VAL A 35 -18.45 5.96 -1.83
N GLU A 36 -19.55 5.21 -1.96
CA GLU A 36 -19.56 3.77 -1.70
C GLU A 36 -18.71 3.00 -2.73
N LYS A 37 -18.80 3.35 -4.03
CA LYS A 37 -17.95 2.79 -5.09
C LYS A 37 -16.46 3.08 -4.85
N ALA A 38 -16.11 4.30 -4.44
CA ALA A 38 -14.73 4.64 -4.07
C ALA A 38 -14.24 3.85 -2.84
N LYS A 39 -15.11 3.59 -1.85
CA LYS A 39 -14.79 2.72 -0.71
C LYS A 39 -14.65 1.25 -1.10
N LYS A 40 -15.48 0.76 -2.02
CA LYS A 40 -15.44 -0.62 -2.55
C LYS A 40 -14.18 -0.87 -3.39
N GLN A 41 -13.78 0.10 -4.20
CA GLN A 41 -12.51 0.03 -4.95
C GLN A 41 -11.29 -0.04 -4.02
N ARG A 42 -11.34 0.59 -2.84
CA ARG A 42 -10.29 0.46 -1.80
C ARG A 42 -10.36 -0.84 -0.98
N ARG A 43 -11.48 -1.58 -1.05
CA ARG A 43 -11.71 -2.85 -0.34
C ARG A 43 -12.01 -3.96 -1.35
N GLY A 44 -11.01 -4.46 -2.05
CA GLY A 44 -11.21 -5.44 -3.11
C GLY A 44 -10.24 -6.62 -3.10
N GLY A 45 -10.57 -7.65 -2.32
CA GLY A 45 -10.07 -9.01 -2.44
C GLY A 45 -11.05 -9.98 -1.75
N PRO A 46 -11.39 -11.14 -2.35
CA PRO A 46 -12.37 -12.08 -1.80
C PRO A 46 -11.92 -12.75 -0.48
N ASP A 47 -10.63 -12.63 -0.12
CA ASP A 47 -10.00 -13.32 1.01
C ASP A 47 -9.75 -12.40 2.23
N GLY A 48 -10.32 -11.19 2.25
CA GLY A 48 -10.10 -10.23 3.36
C GLY A 48 -8.70 -9.60 3.39
N GLU A 49 -7.84 -9.92 2.42
CA GLU A 49 -6.60 -9.21 2.16
C GLU A 49 -6.90 -7.90 1.43
N THR A 50 -6.62 -6.78 2.09
CA THR A 50 -6.56 -5.47 1.43
C THR A 50 -5.54 -5.57 0.29
N LEU A 51 -5.97 -5.31 -0.95
CA LEU A 51 -5.08 -5.17 -2.09
C LEU A 51 -4.10 -4.01 -1.82
N LEU A 52 -2.92 -4.33 -1.30
CA LEU A 52 -1.87 -3.38 -0.96
C LEU A 52 -0.82 -3.40 -2.07
N PRO A 53 -0.70 -2.32 -2.86
CA PRO A 53 0.40 -2.19 -3.80
C PRO A 53 1.71 -2.12 -3.01
N LEU A 54 2.62 -3.07 -3.24
CA LEU A 54 3.83 -3.25 -2.43
C LEU A 54 4.65 -1.95 -2.34
N LEU A 55 5.01 -1.37 -3.48
CA LEU A 55 5.92 -0.22 -3.54
C LEU A 55 5.30 1.06 -2.96
N GLU A 56 4.07 1.38 -3.36
CA GLU A 56 3.37 2.61 -2.93
C GLU A 56 3.19 2.62 -1.41
N THR A 57 2.71 1.52 -0.85
CA THR A 57 2.44 1.43 0.59
C THR A 57 3.72 1.35 1.42
N MET A 58 4.82 0.80 0.88
CA MET A 58 6.14 0.88 1.52
C MET A 58 6.66 2.32 1.55
N MET A 59 6.51 3.06 0.45
CA MET A 59 6.91 4.47 0.37
C MET A 59 6.08 5.35 1.32
N ASP A 60 4.77 5.10 1.42
CA ASP A 60 3.89 5.79 2.37
C ASP A 60 4.27 5.53 3.84
N SER A 61 4.74 4.30 4.14
CA SER A 61 5.15 3.93 5.50
C SER A 61 6.51 4.50 5.89
N LEU A 62 7.46 4.56 4.96
CA LEU A 62 8.83 4.99 5.23
C LEU A 62 9.08 6.46 4.89
N LEU A 63 8.13 7.12 4.21
CA LEU A 63 8.24 8.48 3.68
C LEU A 63 9.52 8.69 2.84
N ALA A 64 10.02 7.62 2.23
CA ALA A 64 11.29 7.58 1.51
C ALA A 64 11.21 6.68 0.28
N THR A 65 12.15 6.85 -0.65
CA THR A 65 12.29 5.97 -1.82
C THR A 65 12.71 4.57 -1.39
N CYS A 66 11.90 3.58 -1.72
CA CYS A 66 12.11 2.19 -1.33
C CYS A 66 12.58 1.36 -2.52
N HIS A 67 13.61 0.54 -2.32
CA HIS A 67 14.14 -0.39 -3.32
C HIS A 67 13.95 -1.83 -2.82
N PRO A 68 12.84 -2.51 -3.18
CA PRO A 68 12.62 -3.89 -2.77
C PRO A 68 13.70 -4.80 -3.34
N THR A 69 14.30 -5.60 -2.47
CA THR A 69 15.32 -6.60 -2.82
C THR A 69 14.80 -8.00 -2.54
N ILE A 70 14.90 -8.90 -3.51
CA ILE A 70 14.52 -10.32 -3.37
C ILE A 70 15.76 -11.18 -3.55
N THR A 71 15.93 -12.16 -2.67
CA THR A 71 16.99 -13.15 -2.76
C THR A 71 16.55 -14.38 -3.56
N ASP A 72 17.50 -15.04 -4.22
CA ASP A 72 17.22 -16.24 -5.02
C ASP A 72 16.55 -17.36 -4.22
N CYS A 73 16.90 -17.51 -2.94
CA CYS A 73 16.30 -18.54 -2.08
C CYS A 73 14.82 -18.27 -1.76
N VAL A 74 14.44 -17.00 -1.52
CA VAL A 74 13.02 -16.61 -1.34
C VAL A 74 12.24 -16.87 -2.62
N MET A 75 12.86 -16.61 -3.77
CA MET A 75 12.27 -16.90 -5.06
C MET A 75 12.03 -18.40 -5.26
N ALA A 76 13.01 -19.23 -4.89
CA ALA A 76 12.92 -20.68 -4.97
C ALA A 76 11.86 -21.25 -4.01
N GLU A 77 11.74 -20.70 -2.79
CA GLU A 77 10.67 -21.08 -1.86
C GLU A 77 9.28 -20.72 -2.39
N LEU A 78 9.12 -19.53 -2.96
CA LEU A 78 7.86 -19.12 -3.60
C LEU A 78 7.48 -20.03 -4.78
N GLU A 79 8.46 -20.51 -5.55
CA GLU A 79 8.24 -21.49 -6.61
C GLU A 79 7.83 -22.87 -6.05
N LYS A 80 8.42 -23.28 -4.92
CA LYS A 80 8.07 -24.54 -4.25
C LYS A 80 6.67 -24.54 -3.64
N LEU A 81 6.19 -23.41 -3.15
CA LEU A 81 4.85 -23.27 -2.56
C LEU A 81 3.71 -23.41 -3.60
N GLY A 82 4.04 -23.38 -4.90
CA GLY A 82 3.15 -23.80 -5.97
C GLY A 82 2.09 -22.77 -6.39
N PRO A 83 0.96 -23.21 -6.97
CA PRO A 83 0.03 -22.33 -7.68
C PRO A 83 -0.71 -21.34 -6.76
N LYS A 84 -0.79 -21.62 -5.45
CA LYS A 84 -1.40 -20.73 -4.46
C LYS A 84 -0.71 -19.36 -4.40
N TYR A 85 0.61 -19.34 -4.60
CA TYR A 85 1.42 -18.12 -4.53
C TYR A 85 1.82 -17.58 -5.90
N ARG A 86 1.09 -17.95 -6.96
CA ARG A 86 1.38 -17.52 -8.34
C ARG A 86 1.31 -16.00 -8.51
N ILE A 87 0.38 -15.34 -7.80
CA ILE A 87 0.29 -13.88 -7.80
C ILE A 87 1.54 -13.29 -7.16
N ALA A 88 1.90 -13.72 -5.95
CA ALA A 88 3.12 -13.28 -5.27
C ALA A 88 4.39 -13.50 -6.11
N MET A 89 4.50 -14.63 -6.81
CA MET A 89 5.60 -14.92 -7.72
C MET A 89 5.65 -13.95 -8.92
N ARG A 90 4.50 -13.55 -9.46
CA ARG A 90 4.44 -12.57 -10.56
C ARG A 90 4.93 -11.20 -10.08
N VAL A 91 4.46 -10.74 -8.92
CA VAL A 91 4.92 -9.47 -8.35
C VAL A 91 6.43 -9.56 -8.04
N ALA A 92 6.91 -10.69 -7.51
CA ALA A 92 8.35 -11.00 -7.32
C ALA A 92 9.21 -10.98 -8.59
N LYS A 93 8.61 -11.19 -9.77
CA LYS A 93 9.30 -11.14 -11.06
C LYS A 93 9.28 -9.75 -11.69
N ASP A 94 8.74 -8.74 -11.01
CA ASP A 94 8.74 -7.38 -11.54
C ASP A 94 10.17 -6.83 -11.72
N PRO A 95 10.50 -6.25 -12.89
CA PRO A 95 11.86 -5.78 -13.20
C PRO A 95 12.28 -4.55 -12.38
N ARG A 96 11.34 -3.94 -11.65
CA ARG A 96 11.61 -2.80 -10.76
C ARG A 96 12.37 -3.21 -9.50
N TRP A 97 12.42 -4.50 -9.18
CA TRP A 97 12.98 -5.01 -7.94
C TRP A 97 14.38 -5.55 -8.14
N HIS A 98 15.24 -5.32 -7.16
CA HIS A 98 16.61 -5.79 -7.20
C HIS A 98 16.68 -7.26 -6.81
N ARG A 99 17.37 -8.06 -7.61
CA ARG A 99 17.62 -9.46 -7.30
C ARG A 99 19.02 -9.63 -6.74
N ILE A 100 19.12 -10.28 -5.59
CA ILE A 100 20.39 -10.59 -4.92
C ILE A 100 20.67 -12.08 -5.10
N THR A 101 21.82 -12.38 -5.67
CA THR A 101 22.26 -13.75 -5.89
C THR A 101 22.79 -14.37 -4.61
N CYS A 102 22.23 -15.52 -4.22
CA CYS A 102 22.64 -16.23 -3.01
C CYS A 102 23.89 -17.07 -3.25
N THR A 103 24.82 -17.10 -2.28
CA THR A 103 26.06 -17.91 -2.34
C THR A 103 26.03 -19.16 -1.47
N HIS A 104 24.88 -19.51 -0.89
CA HIS A 104 24.74 -20.67 -0.01
C HIS A 104 24.10 -21.86 -0.72
N LYS A 105 24.41 -23.06 -0.23
CA LYS A 105 23.76 -24.29 -0.68
C LYS A 105 22.42 -24.45 0.02
N GLY A 106 21.37 -24.71 -0.75
CA GLY A 106 20.02 -24.90 -0.23
C GLY A 106 19.14 -23.66 -0.36
N ILE A 107 17.84 -23.86 -0.14
CA ILE A 107 16.80 -22.87 -0.44
C ILE A 107 16.16 -22.25 0.82
N TYR A 108 16.67 -22.54 2.02
CA TYR A 108 16.04 -22.08 3.25
C TYR A 108 16.25 -20.57 3.45
N ALA A 109 15.19 -19.80 3.22
CA ALA A 109 15.28 -18.34 3.14
C ALA A 109 15.55 -17.67 4.48
N ASP A 110 15.05 -18.23 5.58
CA ASP A 110 15.21 -17.64 6.91
C ASP A 110 16.69 -17.52 7.32
N ASP A 111 17.46 -18.58 7.09
CA ASP A 111 18.89 -18.60 7.40
C ASP A 111 19.67 -17.71 6.44
N CYS A 112 19.28 -17.65 5.17
CA CYS A 112 19.85 -16.71 4.22
C CYS A 112 19.70 -15.26 4.70
N LEU A 113 18.46 -14.85 5.01
CA LEU A 113 18.15 -13.48 5.44
C LEU A 113 18.85 -13.16 6.76
N THR A 114 18.82 -14.07 7.73
CA THR A 114 19.48 -13.87 9.02
C THR A 114 20.99 -13.69 8.84
N ASN A 115 21.64 -14.53 8.03
CA ASN A 115 23.07 -14.43 7.77
C ASN A 115 23.45 -13.18 6.97
N MET A 116 22.65 -12.81 5.97
CA MET A 116 22.86 -11.62 5.15
C MET A 116 22.82 -10.35 6.01
N VAL A 117 21.79 -10.22 6.84
CA VAL A 117 21.56 -9.08 7.72
C VAL A 117 22.59 -9.01 8.85
N THR A 118 23.04 -10.16 9.34
CA THR A 118 24.12 -10.21 10.35
C THR A 118 25.45 -9.73 9.78
N ARG A 119 25.73 -10.02 8.50
CA ARG A 119 26.95 -9.56 7.81
C ARG A 119 26.84 -8.09 7.37
N GLN A 120 25.69 -7.70 6.82
CA GLN A 120 25.43 -6.39 6.26
C GLN A 120 24.19 -5.79 6.91
N GLN A 121 24.39 -4.91 7.89
CA GLN A 121 23.33 -4.22 8.63
C GLN A 121 22.78 -2.99 7.88
N ILE A 122 22.54 -3.14 6.58
CA ILE A 122 22.04 -2.06 5.70
C ILE A 122 20.60 -2.28 5.25
N TYR A 123 20.01 -3.45 5.55
CA TYR A 123 18.71 -3.87 5.06
C TYR A 123 17.61 -3.71 6.12
N ILE A 124 16.41 -3.35 5.64
CA ILE A 124 15.17 -3.49 6.39
C ILE A 124 14.55 -4.83 6.00
N VAL A 125 14.22 -5.68 6.98
CA VAL A 125 13.64 -6.98 6.66
C VAL A 125 12.11 -6.91 6.73
N ALA A 126 11.47 -7.16 5.59
CA ALA A 126 10.01 -7.26 5.50
C ALA A 126 9.55 -8.69 5.72
N THR A 127 8.94 -8.99 6.87
CA THR A 127 8.41 -10.33 7.17
C THR A 127 7.26 -10.28 8.18
N ASN A 128 6.33 -11.24 8.02
CA ASN A 128 5.27 -11.48 8.99
C ASN A 128 5.48 -12.79 9.79
N ASP A 129 6.54 -13.56 9.50
CA ASP A 129 6.82 -14.79 10.23
C ASP A 129 7.36 -14.50 11.64
N ARG A 130 6.69 -15.06 12.65
CA ARG A 130 7.05 -14.89 14.06
C ARG A 130 8.41 -15.51 14.37
N GLY A 131 8.78 -16.61 13.72
CA GLY A 131 10.06 -17.28 13.90
C GLY A 131 11.22 -16.41 13.41
N LEU A 132 11.13 -15.94 12.17
CA LEU A 132 12.12 -15.04 11.57
C LEU A 132 12.20 -13.69 12.30
N MET A 133 11.06 -13.07 12.65
CA MET A 133 11.07 -11.82 13.43
C MET A 133 11.81 -11.99 14.77
N SER A 134 11.58 -13.10 15.48
CA SER A 134 12.25 -13.37 16.76
C SER A 134 13.77 -13.56 16.60
N ARG A 135 14.23 -14.11 15.47
CA ARG A 135 15.66 -14.22 15.14
C ARG A 135 16.26 -12.85 14.83
N ILE A 136 15.61 -12.05 13.98
CA ILE A 136 16.13 -10.73 13.55
C ILE A 136 16.12 -9.71 14.69
N ARG A 137 15.15 -9.77 15.62
CA ARG A 137 15.13 -8.89 16.81
C ARG A 137 16.39 -9.02 17.67
N LYS A 138 17.06 -10.17 17.64
CA LYS A 138 18.34 -10.39 18.35
C LYS A 138 19.50 -9.66 17.68
N VAL A 139 19.41 -9.39 16.38
CA VAL A 139 20.42 -8.62 15.64
C VAL A 139 20.20 -7.13 15.91
N PRO A 140 21.21 -6.38 16.41
CA PRO A 140 21.09 -4.94 16.61
C PRO A 140 21.12 -4.19 15.27
N GLY A 141 20.48 -3.02 15.21
CA GLY A 141 20.57 -2.13 14.05
C GLY A 141 19.71 -2.52 12.83
N VAL A 142 18.87 -3.55 12.95
CA VAL A 142 18.05 -4.04 11.84
C VAL A 142 16.57 -3.74 12.10
N PRO A 143 15.95 -2.87 11.28
CA PRO A 143 14.53 -2.61 11.33
C PRO A 143 13.71 -3.75 10.72
N LEU A 144 12.49 -3.94 11.22
CA LEU A 144 11.54 -4.93 10.72
C LEU A 144 10.32 -4.23 10.13
N LEU A 145 9.91 -4.63 8.93
CA LEU A 145 8.69 -4.15 8.28
C LEU A 145 7.63 -5.25 8.30
N LYS A 146 6.44 -4.94 8.86
CA LYS A 146 5.34 -5.88 9.05
C LYS A 146 4.08 -5.38 8.35
N CYS A 147 3.32 -6.27 7.74
CA CYS A 147 1.97 -5.95 7.26
C CYS A 147 0.96 -6.12 8.40
N ALA A 148 0.25 -5.04 8.75
CA ALA A 148 -0.83 -5.09 9.75
C ALA A 148 -1.87 -4.01 9.48
N ARG A 149 -3.15 -4.33 9.72
CA ARG A 149 -4.27 -3.37 9.62
C ARG A 149 -4.37 -2.64 8.27
N GLY A 150 -3.97 -3.29 7.18
CA GLY A 150 -4.00 -2.70 5.85
C GLY A 150 -2.95 -1.60 5.62
N LYS A 151 -1.84 -1.61 6.38
CA LYS A 151 -0.67 -0.76 6.19
C LYS A 151 0.61 -1.54 6.50
N TYR A 152 1.75 -1.03 6.07
CA TYR A 152 3.03 -1.47 6.62
C TYR A 152 3.33 -0.70 7.91
N ILE A 153 3.84 -1.42 8.89
CA ILE A 153 4.27 -0.91 10.18
C ILE A 153 5.75 -1.27 10.32
N ILE A 154 6.57 -0.27 10.64
CA ILE A 154 7.99 -0.49 10.91
C ILE A 154 8.25 -0.60 12.42
N GLU A 155 9.07 -1.58 12.79
CA GLU A 155 9.62 -1.73 14.12
C GLU A 155 11.12 -1.36 14.09
N ARG A 156 11.61 -0.73 15.17
CA ARG A 156 13.04 -0.47 15.44
C ARG A 156 13.77 0.48 14.46
N LEU A 157 13.05 1.31 13.70
CA LEU A 157 13.66 2.42 12.96
C LEU A 157 13.54 3.72 13.79
N PRO A 158 14.65 4.32 14.24
CA PRO A 158 14.60 5.60 14.94
C PRO A 158 14.18 6.72 13.96
N GLY A 159 13.15 7.47 14.30
CA GLY A 159 12.63 8.59 13.48
C GLY A 159 11.53 8.23 12.48
N ALA A 160 11.03 6.99 12.49
CA ALA A 160 9.85 6.64 11.70
C ALA A 160 8.56 7.24 12.32
N PRO A 161 7.62 7.74 11.50
CA PRO A 161 6.31 8.16 12.00
C PRO A 161 5.50 6.95 12.49
N GLU A 162 4.85 7.08 13.65
CA GLU A 162 3.89 6.08 14.19
C GLU A 162 2.60 5.98 13.37
#